data_AF-A0A852ZIP6-F1
#
_entry.id   AF-A0A852ZIP6-F1
#
_cell.length_a   1.000
_cell.length_b   1.000
_cell.length_c   1.000
_cell.angle_alpha   90.00
_cell.angle_beta   90.00
_cell.angle_gamma   90.00
#
_symmetry.space_group_name_H-M   'P 1'
#
loop_
_entity.id
_entity.type
_entity.pdbx_description
1 polymer ?
#
loop_
_entity_poly.entity_id
_entity_poly.type
_entity_poly.pdbx_seq_one_letter_code
_entity_poly.pdbx_strand_id
1 'polypeptide(L)'
;MDEEFLAACRRLIQDGVPPSVPAALEGAARFVPIGVDVDGDVAAVSLMMRRPVGASDGPPGIGVWTFHRNAGEWVLLGGGWRPLDEYPLIDRPSRRDLRGSYVRIYGWCSTARDAGRRFPWGAKFVRAASLQTSAEVSQIQVGDRRLLVPFHGEVIVVWSTRRAPSAISLDSQGRSLTPIDLNCPPAYASSWLAAWWWHRRVRNRGGRRTNPTGH
;
A
#
# COMPACT_ATOMS: atom_id res chain seq x y z
N MET A 1 -16.08 -2.15 -9.45
CA MET A 1 -15.85 -2.78 -8.14
C MET A 1 -17.22 -2.93 -7.52
N ASP A 2 -17.56 -4.12 -7.04
CA ASP A 2 -18.93 -4.42 -6.59
C ASP A 2 -19.14 -4.06 -5.11
N GLU A 3 -20.41 -4.06 -4.68
CA GLU A 3 -20.80 -3.70 -3.31
C GLU A 3 -20.33 -4.74 -2.29
N GLU A 4 -20.24 -6.01 -2.69
CA GLU A 4 -19.72 -7.09 -1.85
C GLU A 4 -18.28 -6.80 -1.40
N PHE A 5 -17.42 -6.41 -2.35
CA PHE A 5 -16.05 -5.99 -2.07
C PHE A 5 -15.99 -4.79 -1.10
N LEU A 6 -16.82 -3.77 -1.33
CA LEU A 6 -16.84 -2.57 -0.50
C LEU A 6 -17.32 -2.89 0.92
N ALA A 7 -18.35 -3.71 1.07
CA ALA A 7 -18.85 -4.18 2.35
C ALA A 7 -17.76 -4.96 3.12
N ALA A 8 -17.02 -5.83 2.44
CA ALA A 8 -15.90 -6.57 3.03
C ALA A 8 -14.79 -5.62 3.54
N CYS A 9 -14.41 -4.63 2.73
CA CYS A 9 -13.42 -3.63 3.15
C CYS A 9 -13.89 -2.81 4.36
N ARG A 10 -15.16 -2.36 4.37
CA ARG A 10 -15.73 -1.61 5.48
C ARG A 10 -15.72 -2.41 6.78
N ARG A 11 -16.09 -3.70 6.72
CA ARG A 11 -16.00 -4.61 7.87
C ARG A 11 -14.57 -4.72 8.40
N LEU A 12 -13.57 -4.87 7.53
CA LEU A 12 -12.17 -4.92 7.98
C LEU A 12 -11.72 -3.61 8.65
N ILE A 13 -12.16 -2.46 8.14
CA ILE A 13 -11.86 -1.17 8.76
C ILE A 13 -12.51 -1.05 10.14
N GLN A 14 -13.69 -1.64 10.33
CA GLN A 14 -14.45 -1.60 11.58
C GLN A 14 -13.93 -2.59 12.61
N ASP A 15 -13.72 -3.85 12.19
CA ASP A 15 -13.53 -5.00 13.07
C ASP A 15 -12.06 -5.44 13.15
N GLY A 16 -11.21 -4.99 12.22
CA GLY A 16 -9.83 -5.45 12.08
C GLY A 16 -9.69 -6.69 11.20
N VAL A 17 -8.45 -7.20 11.10
CA VAL A 17 -8.20 -8.51 10.45
C VAL A 17 -8.67 -9.61 11.40
N PRO A 18 -9.44 -10.61 10.93
CA PRO A 18 -9.80 -11.77 11.74
C PRO A 18 -8.57 -12.50 12.31
N PRO A 19 -8.66 -13.11 13.50
CA PRO A 19 -7.53 -13.78 14.14
C PRO A 19 -7.00 -14.98 13.34
N SER A 20 -7.84 -15.56 12.49
CA SER A 20 -7.49 -16.62 11.54
C SER A 20 -8.01 -16.24 10.16
N VAL A 21 -7.15 -16.32 9.16
CA VAL A 21 -7.51 -16.17 7.75
C VAL A 21 -7.03 -17.40 6.98
N PRO A 22 -7.78 -17.88 5.97
CA PRO A 22 -7.32 -18.97 5.11
C PRO A 22 -5.97 -18.66 4.46
N ALA A 23 -5.10 -19.66 4.31
CA ALA A 23 -3.80 -19.49 3.64
C ALA A 23 -3.92 -19.30 2.11
N ALA A 24 -5.06 -19.69 1.53
CA ALA A 24 -5.34 -19.57 0.11
C ALA A 24 -6.79 -19.18 -0.15
N LEU A 25 -7.06 -18.69 -1.37
CA LEU A 25 -8.44 -18.54 -1.86
C LEU A 25 -8.96 -19.93 -2.22
N GLU A 26 -9.73 -20.53 -1.31
CA GLU A 26 -10.37 -21.83 -1.48
C GLU A 26 -11.89 -21.70 -1.51
N GLY A 27 -12.54 -22.61 -2.24
CA GLY A 27 -14.00 -22.67 -2.33
C GLY A 27 -14.61 -21.41 -2.95
N ALA A 28 -15.64 -20.87 -2.29
CA ALA A 28 -16.39 -19.71 -2.76
C ALA A 28 -15.79 -18.36 -2.31
N ALA A 29 -14.70 -18.35 -1.54
CA ALA A 29 -14.13 -17.13 -1.00
C ALA A 29 -13.49 -16.28 -2.11
N ARG A 30 -14.03 -15.08 -2.34
CA ARG A 30 -13.55 -14.14 -3.37
C ARG A 30 -12.34 -13.31 -2.95
N PHE A 31 -12.16 -13.13 -1.65
CA PHE A 31 -11.08 -12.35 -1.07
C PHE A 31 -10.66 -12.92 0.29
N VAL A 32 -9.36 -12.90 0.57
CA VAL A 32 -8.79 -13.19 1.90
C VAL A 32 -8.29 -11.87 2.50
N PRO A 33 -8.76 -11.48 3.70
CA PRO A 33 -8.21 -10.35 4.42
C PRO A 33 -6.74 -10.53 4.76
N ILE A 34 -5.91 -9.55 4.41
CA ILE A 34 -4.46 -9.59 4.70
C ILE A 34 -4.09 -8.58 5.77
N GLY A 35 -4.62 -7.37 5.65
CA GLY A 35 -4.18 -6.26 6.49
C GLY A 35 -5.19 -5.14 6.48
N VAL A 36 -5.24 -4.42 7.59
CA VAL A 36 -5.95 -3.15 7.68
C VAL A 36 -5.17 -2.23 8.62
N ASP A 37 -5.16 -0.96 8.26
CA ASP A 37 -4.64 0.09 9.12
C ASP A 37 -5.56 1.31 9.06
N VAL A 38 -5.78 1.96 10.20
CA VAL A 38 -6.68 3.11 10.35
C VAL A 38 -5.96 4.22 11.10
N ASP A 39 -5.86 5.39 10.48
CA ASP A 39 -5.24 6.61 11.03
C ASP A 39 -6.26 7.76 10.99
N GLY A 40 -6.98 7.97 12.09
CA GLY A 40 -8.01 8.99 12.20
C GLY A 40 -9.12 8.83 11.16
N ASP A 41 -9.14 9.71 10.17
CA ASP A 41 -10.14 9.74 9.09
C ASP A 41 -9.70 8.97 7.83
N VAL A 42 -8.58 8.25 7.84
CA VAL A 42 -8.15 7.42 6.70
C VAL A 42 -7.92 5.98 7.09
N ALA A 43 -8.09 5.11 6.11
CA ALA A 43 -7.78 3.69 6.25
C ALA A 43 -7.10 3.15 5.01
N ALA A 44 -6.37 2.06 5.17
CA ALA A 44 -5.94 1.23 4.06
C ALA A 44 -6.23 -0.23 4.37
N VAL A 45 -6.72 -0.96 3.37
CA VAL A 45 -7.06 -2.38 3.44
C VAL A 45 -6.23 -3.11 2.40
N SER A 46 -5.65 -4.25 2.76
CA SER A 46 -5.06 -5.20 1.84
C SER A 46 -5.85 -6.51 1.82
N LEU A 47 -6.15 -6.98 0.61
CA LEU A 47 -6.84 -8.25 0.37
C LEU A 47 -6.05 -9.06 -0.65
N MET A 48 -6.03 -10.38 -0.48
CA MET A 48 -5.66 -11.29 -1.55
C MET A 48 -6.91 -11.66 -2.33
N MET A 49 -6.84 -11.57 -3.64
CA MET A 49 -7.93 -11.92 -4.55
C MET A 49 -7.37 -12.39 -5.89
N ARG A 50 -8.17 -13.14 -6.65
CA ARG A 50 -7.92 -13.36 -8.08
C ARG A 50 -8.56 -12.23 -8.87
N ARG A 51 -7.85 -11.71 -9.86
CA ARG A 51 -8.45 -10.82 -10.86
C ARG A 51 -8.75 -11.61 -12.12
N PRO A 52 -9.97 -11.56 -12.67
CA PRO A 52 -10.26 -12.19 -13.95
C PRO A 52 -9.33 -11.65 -15.05
N VAL A 53 -8.85 -12.54 -15.91
CA VAL A 53 -8.14 -12.20 -17.14
C VAL A 53 -8.96 -12.77 -18.30
N GLY A 54 -9.77 -11.92 -18.92
CA GLY A 54 -10.78 -12.35 -19.89
C GLY A 54 -11.86 -13.20 -19.22
N ALA A 55 -12.12 -14.39 -19.76
CA ALA A 55 -13.07 -15.36 -19.22
C ALA A 55 -12.47 -16.31 -18.18
N SER A 56 -11.15 -16.25 -17.95
CA SER A 56 -10.44 -17.12 -17.02
C SER A 56 -10.13 -16.41 -15.71
N ASP A 57 -10.02 -17.19 -14.63
CA ASP A 57 -9.42 -16.70 -13.39
C ASP A 57 -7.95 -16.38 -13.65
N GLY A 58 -7.57 -15.13 -13.39
CA GLY A 58 -6.17 -14.72 -13.45
C GLY A 58 -5.36 -15.19 -12.23
N PRO A 59 -4.07 -14.84 -12.19
CA PRO A 59 -3.22 -15.17 -11.06
C PRO A 59 -3.76 -14.54 -9.77
N PRO A 60 -3.50 -15.17 -8.61
CA PRO A 60 -3.75 -14.51 -7.34
C PRO A 60 -2.92 -13.23 -7.25
N GLY A 61 -3.36 -12.28 -6.46
CA GLY A 61 -2.62 -11.06 -6.21
C GLY A 61 -3.07 -10.38 -4.94
N ILE A 62 -2.20 -9.55 -4.37
CA ILE A 62 -2.54 -8.69 -3.25
C ILE A 62 -2.92 -7.33 -3.81
N GLY A 63 -4.14 -6.89 -3.50
CA GLY A 63 -4.59 -5.54 -3.71
C GLY A 63 -4.51 -4.72 -2.43
N VAL A 64 -4.31 -3.42 -2.60
CA VAL A 64 -4.27 -2.43 -1.54
C VAL A 64 -5.20 -1.29 -1.92
N TRP A 65 -6.15 -0.95 -1.04
CA TRP A 65 -7.11 0.10 -1.26
C TRP A 65 -7.12 1.07 -0.09
N THR A 66 -7.24 2.34 -0.42
CA THR A 66 -7.24 3.43 0.56
C THR A 66 -8.61 4.06 0.64
N PHE A 67 -8.99 4.46 1.84
CA PHE A 67 -10.30 5.00 2.17
C PHE A 67 -10.14 6.30 2.94
N HIS A 68 -11.17 7.14 2.83
CA HIS A 68 -11.35 8.33 3.67
C HIS A 68 -12.74 8.29 4.30
N ARG A 69 -12.84 8.71 5.56
CA ARG A 69 -14.09 8.84 6.27
C ARG A 69 -14.71 10.19 5.96
N ASN A 70 -15.82 10.18 5.24
CA ASN A 70 -16.59 11.36 4.89
C ASN A 70 -18.01 11.23 5.45
N ALA A 71 -18.48 12.23 6.21
CA ALA A 71 -19.81 12.24 6.82
C ALA A 71 -20.15 10.95 7.60
N GLY A 72 -19.16 10.32 8.25
CA GLY A 72 -19.32 9.10 9.01
C GLY A 72 -19.10 7.80 8.22
N GLU A 73 -19.10 7.86 6.89
CA GLU A 73 -18.96 6.71 6.00
C GLU A 73 -17.55 6.56 5.41
N TRP A 74 -17.12 5.32 5.21
CA TRP A 74 -15.85 5.02 4.53
C TRP A 74 -16.02 5.02 3.01
N VAL A 75 -15.37 5.97 2.35
CA VAL A 75 -15.38 6.15 0.91
C VAL A 75 -14.06 5.66 0.33
N LEU A 76 -14.13 4.79 -0.68
CA LEU A 76 -12.97 4.31 -1.42
C LEU A 76 -12.35 5.45 -2.25
N LEU A 77 -11.05 5.70 -2.06
CA LEU A 77 -10.30 6.68 -2.86
C LEU A 77 -9.63 6.06 -4.08
N GLY A 78 -9.22 4.79 -3.96
CA GLY A 78 -8.50 4.07 -5.00
C GLY A 78 -7.55 3.05 -4.41
N GLY A 79 -6.83 2.36 -5.29
CA GLY A 79 -5.94 1.28 -4.87
C GLY A 79 -5.04 0.79 -5.99
N GLY A 80 -4.13 -0.10 -5.61
CA GLY A 80 -3.22 -0.82 -6.49
C GLY A 80 -3.41 -2.31 -6.33
N TRP A 81 -2.90 -3.07 -7.30
CA TRP A 81 -2.90 -4.52 -7.25
C TRP A 81 -1.56 -5.04 -7.77
N ARG A 82 -1.06 -6.09 -7.13
CA ARG A 82 0.17 -6.78 -7.51
C ARG A 82 -0.13 -8.26 -7.73
N PRO A 83 0.14 -8.81 -8.93
CA PRO A 83 0.05 -10.25 -9.15
C PRO A 83 1.10 -10.98 -8.32
N LEU A 84 0.79 -12.22 -8.01
CA LEU A 84 1.66 -13.17 -7.32
C LEU A 84 1.79 -14.41 -8.20
N ASP A 85 2.99 -14.98 -8.22
CA ASP A 85 3.25 -16.20 -8.99
C ASP A 85 2.59 -17.42 -8.30
N GLU A 86 2.58 -17.44 -6.96
CA GLU A 86 1.96 -18.46 -6.11
C GLU A 86 1.10 -17.82 -5.01
N TYR A 87 0.42 -18.62 -4.18
CA TYR A 87 -0.33 -18.13 -3.01
C TYR A 87 0.61 -17.89 -1.81
N PRO A 88 0.87 -16.63 -1.41
CA PRO A 88 1.97 -16.30 -0.50
C PRO A 88 1.59 -16.20 0.98
N LEU A 89 0.39 -16.58 1.43
CA LEU A 89 0.12 -16.59 2.88
C LEU A 89 0.76 -17.82 3.51
N ILE A 90 2.08 -17.77 3.54
CA ILE A 90 2.96 -18.71 4.21
C ILE A 90 3.40 -18.11 5.54
N ASP A 91 4.03 -18.91 6.38
CA ASP A 91 4.65 -18.40 7.60
C ASP A 91 5.68 -17.29 7.29
N ARG A 92 5.84 -16.36 8.24
CA ARG A 92 6.77 -15.24 8.07
C ARG A 92 8.17 -15.74 7.70
N PRO A 93 8.82 -15.13 6.70
CA PRO A 93 10.21 -15.45 6.40
C PRO A 93 11.11 -15.14 7.59
N SER A 94 12.22 -15.87 7.76
CA SER A 94 13.22 -15.45 8.75
C SER A 94 13.89 -14.15 8.33
N ARG A 95 14.55 -13.45 9.26
CA ARG A 95 15.39 -12.29 8.91
C ARG A 95 16.43 -12.63 7.84
N ARG A 96 16.97 -13.85 7.88
CA ARG A 96 17.95 -14.33 6.89
C ARG A 96 17.33 -14.39 5.49
N ASP A 97 16.11 -14.90 5.38
CA ASP A 97 15.37 -15.00 4.11
C ASP A 97 14.97 -13.62 3.58
N LEU A 98 14.74 -12.65 4.48
CA LEU A 98 14.63 -11.23 4.16
C LEU A 98 15.98 -10.51 3.99
N ARG A 99 17.03 -11.25 3.58
CA ARG A 99 18.37 -10.71 3.26
C ARG A 99 18.99 -9.91 4.39
N GLY A 100 18.75 -10.34 5.63
CA GLY A 100 19.26 -9.69 6.84
C GLY A 100 18.40 -8.52 7.35
N SER A 101 17.27 -8.21 6.71
CA SER A 101 16.34 -7.18 7.17
C SER A 101 15.21 -7.77 8.02
N TYR A 102 14.75 -7.02 9.03
CA TYR A 102 13.54 -7.34 9.79
C TYR A 102 12.27 -6.93 9.05
N VAL A 103 12.34 -5.90 8.21
CA VAL A 103 11.18 -5.36 7.47
C VAL A 103 11.61 -4.97 6.06
N ARG A 104 10.78 -5.31 5.07
CA ARG A 104 10.94 -4.90 3.68
C ARG A 104 9.70 -4.13 3.24
N ILE A 105 9.89 -2.88 2.79
CA ILE A 105 8.84 -2.14 2.09
C ILE A 105 8.81 -2.62 0.65
N TYR A 106 7.67 -3.12 0.19
CA TYR A 106 7.51 -3.59 -1.20
C TYR A 106 6.34 -2.93 -1.94
N GLY A 107 5.44 -2.26 -1.23
CA GLY A 107 4.32 -1.54 -1.82
C GLY A 107 4.30 -0.11 -1.34
N TRP A 108 3.93 0.81 -2.24
CA TRP A 108 3.65 2.18 -1.87
C TRP A 108 2.53 2.74 -2.74
N CYS A 109 1.57 3.44 -2.15
CA CYS A 109 0.51 4.12 -2.88
C CYS A 109 0.23 5.51 -2.32
N SER A 110 -0.31 6.37 -3.18
CA SER A 110 -0.76 7.72 -2.82
C SER A 110 -2.00 8.06 -3.62
N THR A 111 -3.13 8.20 -2.95
CA THR A 111 -4.42 8.54 -3.57
C THR A 111 -4.84 9.94 -3.16
N ALA A 112 -5.35 10.72 -4.10
CA ALA A 112 -5.87 12.05 -3.80
C ALA A 112 -7.20 11.93 -3.06
N ARG A 113 -7.36 12.62 -1.93
CA ARG A 113 -8.64 12.73 -1.22
C ARG A 113 -9.70 13.48 -2.04
N ASP A 114 -9.25 14.48 -2.81
CA ASP A 114 -10.10 15.43 -3.53
C ASP A 114 -9.91 15.33 -5.06
N ALA A 115 -9.96 14.12 -5.63
CA ALA A 115 -9.70 13.90 -7.06
C ALA A 115 -10.66 14.68 -8.00
N GLY A 116 -11.79 15.17 -7.50
CA GLY A 116 -12.77 15.99 -8.24
C GLY A 116 -12.51 17.51 -8.24
N ARG A 117 -11.45 18.01 -7.60
CA ARG A 117 -11.17 19.45 -7.61
C ARG A 117 -10.62 19.93 -8.96
N ARG A 118 -11.14 21.07 -9.43
CA ARG A 118 -10.75 21.73 -10.68
C ARG A 118 -9.29 22.20 -10.71
N PHE A 119 -8.64 22.37 -9.55
CA PHE A 119 -7.24 22.78 -9.46
C PHE A 119 -6.45 21.93 -8.44
N PRO A 120 -5.20 21.55 -8.75
CA PRO A 120 -4.40 20.62 -7.94
C PRO A 120 -3.71 21.26 -6.72
N TRP A 121 -3.79 22.58 -6.56
CA TRP A 121 -3.15 23.28 -5.45
C TRP A 121 -3.80 22.90 -4.10
N GLY A 122 -3.00 22.38 -3.18
CA GLY A 122 -3.48 21.96 -1.85
C GLY A 122 -4.14 20.58 -1.81
N ALA A 123 -3.99 19.75 -2.85
CA ALA A 123 -4.49 18.38 -2.84
C ALA A 123 -3.97 17.60 -1.62
N LYS A 124 -4.91 17.08 -0.82
CA LYS A 124 -4.61 16.18 0.30
C LYS A 124 -4.51 14.77 -0.24
N PHE A 125 -3.53 14.02 0.26
CA PHE A 125 -3.29 12.65 -0.19
C PHE A 125 -3.37 11.69 0.98
N VAL A 126 -3.92 10.52 0.73
CA VAL A 126 -3.78 9.35 1.58
C VAL A 126 -2.66 8.51 1.01
N ARG A 127 -1.70 8.17 1.87
CA ARG A 127 -0.55 7.36 1.51
C ARG A 127 -0.63 6.05 2.25
N ALA A 128 -0.18 4.98 1.63
CA ALA A 128 0.04 3.74 2.33
C ALA A 128 1.32 3.04 1.86
N ALA A 129 1.90 2.25 2.75
CA ALA A 129 3.02 1.38 2.47
C ALA A 129 2.68 -0.07 2.83
N SER A 130 3.06 -1.01 1.98
CA SER A 130 2.96 -2.44 2.24
C SER A 130 4.30 -2.98 2.68
N LEU A 131 4.29 -3.66 3.81
CA LEU A 131 5.45 -4.15 4.53
C LEU A 131 5.38 -5.67 4.59
N GLN A 132 6.51 -6.31 4.33
CA GLN A 132 6.74 -7.71 4.64
C GLN A 132 7.73 -7.77 5.82
N THR A 133 7.34 -8.43 6.90
CA THR A 133 8.11 -8.54 8.14
C THR A 133 8.69 -9.93 8.31
N SER A 134 9.81 -10.01 9.01
CA SER A 134 10.37 -11.31 9.39
C SER A 134 9.65 -11.95 10.58
N ALA A 135 9.91 -13.24 10.83
CA ALA A 135 9.36 -14.01 11.94
C ALA A 135 9.67 -13.40 13.33
N GLU A 136 10.80 -12.71 13.45
CA GLU A 136 11.26 -12.06 14.68
C GLU A 136 10.45 -10.81 15.03
N VAL A 137 9.76 -10.20 14.06
CA VAL A 137 8.91 -9.03 14.29
C VAL A 137 7.52 -9.48 14.72
N SER A 138 7.08 -9.00 15.88
CA SER A 138 5.73 -9.27 16.39
C SER A 138 4.78 -8.07 16.24
N GLN A 139 5.34 -6.86 16.25
CA GLN A 139 4.58 -5.61 16.19
C GLN A 139 5.32 -4.55 15.38
N ILE A 140 4.57 -3.61 14.82
CA ILE A 140 5.09 -2.37 14.25
C ILE A 140 4.47 -1.20 15.02
N GLN A 141 5.33 -0.35 15.59
CA GLN A 141 4.90 0.91 16.16
C GLN A 141 4.96 1.99 15.09
N VAL A 142 3.86 2.73 14.88
CA VAL A 142 3.73 3.82 13.90
C VAL A 142 3.18 5.05 14.62
N GLY A 143 4.06 6.00 14.94
CA GLY A 143 3.74 7.06 15.90
C GLY A 143 3.25 6.45 17.22
N ASP A 144 2.02 6.77 17.60
CA ASP A 144 1.39 6.26 18.83
C ASP A 144 0.60 4.96 18.62
N ARG A 145 0.48 4.49 17.38
CA ARG A 145 -0.30 3.30 17.02
C ARG A 145 0.59 2.05 17.06
N ARG A 146 0.04 0.92 17.50
CA ARG A 146 0.69 -0.40 17.46
C ARG A 146 -0.09 -1.34 16.57
N LEU A 147 0.59 -1.87 15.55
CA LEU A 147 0.03 -2.83 14.60
C LEU A 147 0.59 -4.21 14.95
N LEU A 148 -0.30 -5.16 15.25
CA LEU A 148 0.09 -6.56 15.39
C LEU A 148 0.47 -7.10 14.02
N VAL A 149 1.55 -7.88 13.95
CA VAL A 149 1.95 -8.57 12.73
C VAL A 149 1.16 -9.88 12.63
N PRO A 150 0.39 -10.13 11.55
CA PRO A 150 -0.29 -11.42 11.33
C PRO A 150 0.69 -12.55 11.03
N PHE A 151 0.27 -13.82 11.08
CA PHE A 151 1.18 -14.98 10.87
C PHE A 151 1.94 -14.93 9.53
N HIS A 152 1.37 -14.31 8.50
CA HIS A 152 1.98 -14.19 7.18
C HIS A 152 2.94 -12.99 7.04
N GLY A 153 3.05 -12.14 8.06
CA GLY A 153 4.04 -11.06 8.10
C GLY A 153 3.73 -9.87 7.18
N GLU A 154 2.53 -9.83 6.59
CA GLU A 154 2.11 -8.71 5.73
C GLU A 154 1.42 -7.66 6.58
N VAL A 155 1.93 -6.44 6.56
CA VAL A 155 1.37 -5.29 7.28
C VAL A 155 1.19 -4.15 6.30
N ILE A 156 0.08 -3.43 6.41
CA ILE A 156 -0.12 -2.17 5.72
C ILE A 156 -0.07 -1.03 6.71
N VAL A 157 0.52 0.10 6.31
CA VAL A 157 0.56 1.32 7.12
C VAL A 157 -0.03 2.46 6.30
N VAL A 158 -1.01 3.18 6.85
CA VAL A 158 -1.66 4.34 6.23
C VAL A 158 -1.29 5.63 6.96
N TRP A 159 -1.21 6.73 6.22
CA TRP A 159 -1.09 8.08 6.79
C TRP A 159 -1.59 9.14 5.81
N SER A 160 -1.91 10.33 6.33
CA SER A 160 -2.43 11.45 5.53
C SER A 160 -1.47 12.65 5.43
N THR A 161 -0.50 12.72 6.33
CA THR A 161 0.49 13.79 6.38
C THR A 161 1.47 13.71 5.21
N ARG A 162 2.08 14.86 4.86
CA ARG A 162 3.07 14.93 3.78
C ARG A 162 4.31 14.09 4.08
N ARG A 163 4.80 14.13 5.32
CA ARG A 163 5.87 13.27 5.82
C ARG A 163 5.24 12.07 6.52
N ALA A 164 5.77 10.89 6.25
CA ALA A 164 5.34 9.67 6.93
C ALA A 164 5.68 9.75 8.43
N PRO A 165 4.84 9.16 9.29
CA PRO A 165 5.12 9.05 10.72
C PRO A 165 6.38 8.20 10.97
N SER A 166 7.01 8.38 12.14
CA SER A 166 8.07 7.49 12.59
C SER A 166 7.53 6.07 12.76
N ALA A 167 8.27 5.08 12.27
CA ALA A 167 7.90 3.68 12.44
C ALA A 167 9.10 2.84 12.91
N ILE A 168 8.84 1.86 13.77
CA ILE A 168 9.84 0.98 14.38
C ILE A 168 9.25 -0.44 14.46
N SER A 169 10.01 -1.46 14.08
CA SER A 169 9.63 -2.86 14.30
C SER A 169 10.03 -3.33 15.70
N LEU A 170 9.18 -4.14 16.32
CA LEU A 170 9.35 -4.64 17.67
C LEU A 170 9.29 -6.17 17.70
N ASP A 171 10.06 -6.79 18.59
CA ASP A 171 9.97 -8.23 18.86
C ASP A 171 8.79 -8.58 19.78
N SER A 172 8.64 -9.85 20.15
CA SER A 172 7.56 -10.34 21.02
C SER A 172 7.60 -9.77 22.46
N GLN A 173 8.73 -9.22 22.89
CA GLN A 173 8.90 -8.58 24.19
C GLN A 173 8.74 -7.06 24.10
N GLY A 174 8.40 -6.52 22.92
CA GLY A 174 8.28 -5.09 22.66
C GLY A 174 9.62 -4.37 22.54
N ARG A 175 10.73 -5.10 22.41
CA ARG A 175 12.06 -4.49 22.21
C ARG A 175 12.19 -4.04 20.77
N SER A 176 12.78 -2.85 20.58
CA SER A 176 13.01 -2.29 19.25
C SER A 176 14.04 -3.10 18.47
N LEU A 177 13.70 -3.46 17.24
CA LEU A 177 14.56 -4.20 16.32
C LEU A 177 15.21 -3.28 15.29
N THR A 178 14.39 -2.55 14.50
CA THR A 178 14.90 -1.56 13.53
C THR A 178 13.90 -0.42 13.30
N PRO A 179 14.37 0.82 13.09
CA PRO A 179 13.56 1.87 12.47
C PRO A 179 13.13 1.48 11.05
N ILE A 180 11.98 2.01 10.61
CA ILE A 180 11.40 1.83 9.28
C ILE A 180 11.22 3.21 8.65
N ASP A 181 11.90 3.47 7.53
CA ASP A 181 11.72 4.72 6.79
C ASP A 181 10.58 4.60 5.76
N LEU A 182 9.39 5.02 6.18
CA LEU A 182 8.18 5.05 5.34
C LEU A 182 8.18 6.15 4.27
N ASN A 183 9.13 7.09 4.29
CA ASN A 183 9.25 8.13 3.26
C ASN A 183 10.07 7.67 2.05
N CYS A 184 10.77 6.54 2.14
CA CYS A 184 11.59 5.99 1.07
C CYS A 184 10.76 4.96 0.28
N PRO A 185 10.09 5.34 -0.83
CA PRO A 185 9.38 4.38 -1.65
C PRO A 185 10.38 3.35 -2.21
N PRO A 186 9.96 2.09 -2.42
CA PRO A 186 10.85 1.08 -2.99
C PRO A 186 11.38 1.56 -4.35
N ALA A 187 12.62 1.21 -4.68
CA ALA A 187 13.35 1.76 -5.84
C ALA A 187 12.63 1.60 -7.20
N TYR A 188 11.62 0.73 -7.30
CA TYR A 188 10.79 0.52 -8.49
C TYR A 188 9.46 1.30 -8.50
N ALA A 189 9.06 1.96 -7.42
CA ALA A 189 7.84 2.78 -7.35
C ALA A 189 8.00 4.14 -8.07
N SER A 190 9.18 4.45 -8.62
CA SER A 190 9.46 5.66 -9.37
C SER A 190 8.91 5.67 -10.81
N SER A 191 8.30 4.58 -11.29
CA SER A 191 7.92 4.45 -12.72
C SER A 191 6.83 5.41 -13.19
N TRP A 192 5.96 5.93 -12.31
CA TRP A 192 4.94 6.92 -12.69
C TRP A 192 5.38 8.38 -12.53
N LEU A 193 6.27 8.69 -11.58
CA LEU A 193 6.82 10.05 -11.41
C LEU A 193 7.98 10.34 -12.36
N ALA A 194 8.75 9.33 -12.78
CA ALA A 194 9.81 9.48 -13.78
C ALA A 194 9.26 9.86 -15.16
N ALA A 195 8.12 9.29 -15.57
CA ALA A 195 7.46 9.63 -16.82
C ALA A 195 6.98 11.10 -16.85
N TRP A 196 6.47 11.61 -15.72
CA TRP A 196 6.04 13.00 -15.61
C TRP A 196 7.23 13.99 -15.54
N TRP A 197 8.31 13.64 -14.85
CA TRP A 197 9.53 14.45 -14.80
C TRP A 197 10.28 14.49 -16.14
N TRP A 198 10.30 13.39 -16.90
CA TRP A 198 10.95 13.33 -18.21
C TRP A 198 10.20 14.18 -19.26
N HIS A 199 8.87 14.08 -19.33
CA HIS A 199 8.05 14.91 -20.23
C HIS A 199 8.18 16.42 -19.97
N ARG A 200 8.40 16.84 -18.72
CA ARG A 200 8.58 18.25 -18.36
C ARG A 200 9.98 18.80 -18.72
N ARG A 201 11.01 17.94 -18.75
CA ARG A 201 12.38 18.32 -19.15
C ARG A 201 12.54 18.46 -20.67
N VAL A 202 11.83 17.63 -21.44
CA VAL A 202 11.89 17.66 -22.92
C VAL A 202 11.13 18.88 -23.50
N ARG A 203 10.06 19.35 -22.85
CA ARG A 203 9.32 20.57 -23.27
C ARG A 203 10.04 21.88 -23.00
N ASN A 204 10.98 21.94 -22.05
CA ASN A 204 11.71 23.17 -21.70
C ASN A 204 13.06 23.35 -22.43
N ARG A 205 13.39 22.48 -23.40
CA ARG A 205 14.57 22.65 -24.28
C ARG A 205 14.24 22.99 -25.74
N GLY A 206 12.96 23.12 -26.10
CA GLY A 206 12.55 23.54 -27.44
C GLY A 206 12.38 25.06 -27.51
N GLY A 207 13.47 25.82 -27.62
CA GLY A 207 13.36 27.27 -27.61
C GLY A 207 14.63 28.04 -27.98
N ARG A 208 15.22 27.77 -29.14
CA ARG A 208 15.96 28.80 -29.90
C ARG A 208 15.94 28.45 -31.38
N ARG A 209 15.00 29.09 -32.10
CA ARG A 209 15.09 29.31 -33.55
C ARG A 209 16.31 30.20 -33.80
N THR A 210 17.23 29.74 -34.64
CA THR A 210 18.19 30.62 -35.31
C THR A 210 17.67 30.85 -36.73
N ASN A 211 17.38 32.12 -37.05
CA ASN A 211 17.08 32.56 -38.41
C ASN A 211 18.33 32.41 -39.31
N PRO A 212 18.15 32.15 -40.61
CA PRO A 212 19.22 32.25 -41.59
C PRO A 212 19.37 33.71 -42.06
N THR A 213 20.57 34.27 -41.95
CA THR A 213 21.03 35.42 -42.74
C THR A 213 22.08 34.90 -43.71
N GLY A 214 21.88 35.19 -44.99
CA GLY A 214 22.74 34.75 -46.08
C GLY A 214 24.09 35.45 -46.13
N HIS A 215 24.98 34.87 -46.94
CA HIS A 215 25.75 35.51 -48.01
C HIS A 215 26.15 34.44 -49.01
#